data_AF-A0A7X2TIX9-F1
#
_entry.id   AF-A0A7X2TIX9-F1
#
_cell.length_a   1.000
_cell.length_b   1.000
_cell.length_c   1.000
_cell.angle_alpha   90.00
_cell.angle_beta   90.00
_cell.angle_gamma   90.00
#
_symmetry.space_group_name_H-M   'P 1'
#
loop_
_entity.id
_entity.type
_entity.pdbx_description
1 polymer ?
#
loop_
_entity_poly.entity_id
_entity_poly.type
_entity_poly.pdbx_seq_one_letter_code
_entity_poly.pdbx_strand_id
1 'polypeptide(L)'
;MSDLSSLNEARYLLREACDLLAAEAEALRNSIRIVGDPDRLSDAPEDAHAVEAIREIEGWIASVKATLYPTTPEAEGGCDA
;
A
#
# COMPACT_ATOMS: atom_id res chain seq x y z
N MET A 1 11.58 3.29 -28.73
CA MET A 1 10.71 4.32 -28.10
C MET A 1 9.43 3.71 -27.50
N SER A 2 9.27 2.38 -27.46
CA SER A 2 8.15 1.65 -26.83
C SER A 2 8.32 1.43 -25.33
N ASP A 3 9.56 1.18 -24.88
CA ASP A 3 9.78 0.54 -23.56
C ASP A 3 9.56 1.47 -22.38
N LEU A 4 9.83 2.77 -22.56
CA LEU A 4 9.51 3.81 -21.55
C LEU A 4 8.00 4.06 -21.44
N SER A 5 7.24 3.92 -22.54
CA SER A 5 5.78 4.08 -22.52
C SER A 5 5.13 2.94 -21.73
N SER A 6 5.55 1.70 -21.99
CA SER A 6 5.05 0.51 -21.29
C SER A 6 5.40 0.54 -19.80
N LEU A 7 6.58 1.04 -19.44
CA LEU A 7 6.97 1.20 -18.03
C LEU A 7 6.11 2.25 -17.31
N ASN A 8 5.82 3.38 -17.96
CA ASN A 8 4.95 4.41 -17.41
C ASN A 8 3.51 3.91 -17.20
N GLU A 9 3.00 3.14 -18.17
CA GLU A 9 1.68 2.51 -18.08
C GLU A 9 1.61 1.50 -16.93
N ALA A 10 2.63 0.64 -16.77
CA ALA A 10 2.70 -0.28 -15.65
C ALA A 10 2.73 0.46 -14.29
N ARG A 11 3.47 1.56 -14.18
CA ARG A 11 3.50 2.39 -12.96
C ARG A 11 2.15 3.06 -12.68
N TYR A 12 1.43 3.47 -13.73
CA TYR A 12 0.08 4.01 -13.60
C TYR A 12 -0.89 2.94 -13.07
N LEU A 13 -0.92 1.76 -13.69
CA LEU A 13 -1.78 0.65 -13.27
C LEU A 13 -1.52 0.22 -11.82
N LEU A 14 -0.26 0.19 -11.39
CA LEU A 14 0.10 -0.11 -10.01
C LEU A 14 -0.43 0.93 -9.01
N ARG A 15 -0.47 2.22 -9.38
CA ARG A 15 -1.04 3.28 -8.53
C ARG A 15 -2.55 3.11 -8.38
N GLU A 16 -3.26 2.94 -9.50
CA GLU A 16 -4.71 2.72 -9.49
C GLU A 16 -5.08 1.46 -8.71
N ALA A 17 -4.29 0.38 -8.84
CA ALA A 17 -4.49 -0.83 -8.05
C ALA A 17 -4.29 -0.59 -6.54
N CYS A 18 -3.30 0.23 -6.14
CA CYS A 18 -3.14 0.62 -4.74
C CYS A 18 -4.36 1.40 -4.22
N ASP A 19 -4.92 2.31 -5.01
CA ASP A 19 -6.06 3.12 -4.60
C ASP A 19 -7.33 2.26 -4.44
N LEU A 20 -7.55 1.31 -5.36
CA LEU A 20 -8.64 0.33 -5.26
C LEU A 20 -8.50 -0.53 -4.01
N LEU A 21 -7.32 -1.11 -3.79
CA LEU A 21 -7.09 -1.96 -2.62
C LEU A 21 -7.16 -1.18 -1.30
N ALA A 22 -6.76 0.09 -1.29
CA ALA A 22 -6.93 0.95 -0.11
C ALA A 22 -8.42 1.14 0.22
N ALA A 23 -9.27 1.31 -0.80
CA ALA A 23 -10.71 1.42 -0.61
C ALA A 23 -11.32 0.09 -0.11
N GLU A 24 -10.88 -1.06 -0.63
CA GLU A 24 -11.32 -2.38 -0.17
C GLU A 24 -10.90 -2.64 1.29
N ALA A 25 -9.66 -2.33 1.66
CA ALA A 25 -9.20 -2.45 3.04
C ALA A 25 -10.01 -1.54 3.99
N GLU A 26 -10.36 -0.33 3.55
CA GLU A 26 -11.20 0.56 4.37
C GLU A 26 -12.64 0.05 4.49
N ALA A 27 -13.24 -0.50 3.43
CA ALA A 27 -14.55 -1.14 3.52
C ALA A 27 -14.54 -2.30 4.53
N LEU A 28 -13.48 -3.11 4.51
CA LEU A 28 -13.30 -4.23 5.43
C LEU A 28 -13.03 -3.76 6.87
N ARG A 29 -12.24 -2.71 7.08
CA ARG A 29 -12.09 -2.08 8.41
C ARG A 29 -13.44 -1.62 8.94
N ASN A 30 -14.24 -0.95 8.11
CA ASN A 30 -15.57 -0.47 8.50
C ASN A 30 -16.53 -1.59 8.91
N SER A 31 -16.40 -2.81 8.36
CA SER A 31 -17.28 -3.92 8.73
C SER A 31 -16.95 -4.55 10.09
N ILE A 32 -15.71 -4.40 10.58
CA ILE A 32 -15.25 -4.99 11.85
C ILE A 32 -14.82 -3.95 12.90
N ARG A 33 -15.00 -2.66 12.61
CA ARG A 33 -14.61 -1.56 13.51
C ARG A 33 -15.50 -1.55 14.75
N ILE A 34 -14.88 -1.37 15.92
CA ILE A 34 -15.62 -1.26 17.18
C ILE A 34 -16.32 0.10 17.26
N VAL A 35 -17.60 0.09 17.59
CA VAL A 35 -18.38 1.33 17.76
C VAL A 35 -17.80 2.17 18.89
N GLY A 36 -17.49 3.44 18.58
CA GLY A 36 -16.94 4.39 19.54
C GLY A 36 -15.41 4.53 19.51
N ASP A 37 -14.71 3.69 18.73
CA ASP A 37 -13.26 3.77 18.54
C ASP A 37 -12.91 3.56 17.05
N PRO A 38 -12.66 4.65 16.29
CA PRO A 38 -12.47 4.58 14.85
C PRO A 38 -11.20 3.82 14.43
N ASP A 39 -10.20 3.74 15.32
CA ASP A 39 -8.92 3.11 15.03
C ASP A 39 -8.86 1.65 15.50
N ARG A 40 -9.88 1.19 16.25
CA ARG A 40 -9.92 -0.15 16.82
C ARG A 40 -10.77 -1.12 16.00
N LEU A 41 -10.12 -2.20 15.58
CA LEU A 41 -10.77 -3.35 14.95
C LEU A 41 -11.23 -4.35 16.03
N SER A 42 -12.24 -5.15 15.67
CA SER A 42 -12.75 -6.23 16.52
C SER A 42 -11.66 -7.24 16.89
N ASP A 43 -11.66 -7.66 18.16
CA ASP A 43 -10.80 -8.72 18.70
C ASP A 43 -11.50 -10.10 18.65
N ALA A 44 -12.69 -10.17 18.05
CA ALA A 44 -13.48 -11.39 18.01
C ALA A 44 -12.83 -12.44 17.09
N PRO A 45 -12.78 -13.73 17.48
CA PRO A 45 -12.16 -14.78 16.67
C PRO A 45 -12.72 -14.90 15.25
N GLU A 46 -14.00 -14.62 15.06
CA GLU A 46 -14.67 -14.62 13.76
C GLU A 46 -14.15 -13.54 12.80
N ASP A 47 -13.62 -12.44 13.33
CA ASP A 47 -13.11 -11.30 12.55
C ASP A 47 -11.60 -11.43 12.25
N ALA A 48 -10.92 -12.43 12.80
CA ALA A 48 -9.47 -12.60 12.64
C ALA A 48 -9.04 -12.68 11.17
N HIS A 49 -9.84 -13.34 10.32
CA HIS A 49 -9.58 -13.40 8.88
C HIS A 49 -9.65 -12.01 8.22
N ALA A 50 -10.59 -11.17 8.63
CA ALA A 50 -10.71 -9.81 8.11
C ALA A 50 -9.53 -8.93 8.53
N VAL A 51 -9.06 -9.07 9.78
CA VAL A 51 -7.84 -8.39 10.27
C VAL A 51 -6.62 -8.80 9.46
N GLU A 52 -6.42 -10.09 9.20
CA GLU A 52 -5.28 -10.56 8.39
C GLU A 52 -5.36 -10.09 6.94
N ALA A 53 -6.56 -10.11 6.33
CA ALA A 53 -6.75 -9.60 4.98
C ALA A 53 -6.42 -8.09 4.88
N ILE A 54 -6.80 -7.27 5.88
CA ILE A 54 -6.43 -5.86 5.95
C ILE A 54 -4.90 -5.71 5.98
N ARG A 55 -4.21 -6.48 6.83
CA ARG A 55 -2.74 -6.45 6.96
C ARG A 55 -2.04 -6.85 5.66
N GLU A 56 -2.54 -7.88 4.99
CA GLU A 56 -1.99 -8.33 3.71
C GLU A 56 -2.13 -7.25 2.63
N ILE A 57 -3.31 -6.64 2.51
CA ILE A 57 -3.56 -5.55 1.57
C ILE A 57 -2.67 -4.34 1.87
N GLU A 58 -2.58 -3.91 3.12
CA GLU A 58 -1.71 -2.81 3.54
C GLU A 58 -0.24 -3.09 3.24
N GLY A 59 0.22 -4.32 3.50
CA GLY A 59 1.57 -4.77 3.19
C GLY A 59 1.88 -4.73 1.69
N TRP A 60 0.93 -5.17 0.86
CA TRP A 60 1.06 -5.10 -0.59
C TRP A 60 1.15 -3.65 -1.09
N ILE A 61 0.26 -2.77 -0.61
CA ILE A 61 0.27 -1.35 -0.95
C ILE A 61 1.61 -0.70 -0.55
N ALA A 62 2.11 -1.00 0.64
CA ALA A 62 3.40 -0.49 1.11
C ALA A 62 4.55 -0.97 0.21
N SER A 63 4.56 -2.24 -0.18
CA SER A 63 5.57 -2.83 -1.08
C SER A 63 5.55 -2.17 -2.47
N VAL A 64 4.37 -1.95 -3.04
CA VAL A 64 4.22 -1.27 -4.34
C VAL A 64 4.65 0.19 -4.25
N LYS A 65 4.26 0.91 -3.19
CA LYS A 65 4.70 2.31 -2.97
C LYS A 65 6.22 2.42 -2.85
N ALA A 66 6.88 1.51 -2.14
CA ALA A 66 8.34 1.48 -2.03
C ALA A 66 9.02 1.24 -3.40
N THR A 67 8.39 0.45 -4.27
CA THR A 67 8.87 0.20 -5.64
C THR A 67 8.66 1.42 -6.55
N LEU A 68 7.52 2.11 -6.41
CA LEU A 68 7.19 3.29 -7.20
C LEU A 68 7.98 4.54 -6.77
N TYR A 69 8.27 4.66 -5.48
CA TYR A 69 8.95 5.79 -4.86
C TYR A 69 10.12 5.29 -3.99
N PRO A 70 11.19 4.78 -4.61
CA PRO A 70 12.37 4.39 -3.86
C PRO A 70 12.90 5.61 -3.12
N THR A 71 13.01 5.53 -1.80
CA THR A 71 13.66 6.55 -0.98
C THR A 71 15.17 6.43 -1.17
N THR A 72 15.71 7.04 -2.22
CA THR A 72 17.15 7.26 -2.34
C THR A 72 17.51 8.62 -1.73
N PRO A 73 18.45 8.69 -0.79
CA PRO A 73 19.26 9.89 -0.64
C PRO A 73 20.27 9.91 -1.81
N GLU A 74 20.05 10.76 -2.80
CA GLU A 74 21.06 11.10 -3.82
C GLU A 74 21.66 12.48 -3.50
N ALA A 75 22.84 12.48 -2.86
CA ALA A 75 23.94 13.48 -2.83
C ALA A 75 24.75 13.20 -1.55
N GLU A 76 26.06 12.95 -1.51
CA GLU A 76 27.18 13.66 -2.13
C GLU A 76 28.22 12.61 -2.62
N GLY A 77 28.76 12.71 -3.84
CA GLY A 77 29.72 13.74 -4.23
C GLY A 77 31.12 13.12 -4.23
N GLY A 78 31.58 12.64 -5.38
CA GLY A 78 32.98 12.26 -5.55
C GLY A 78 33.90 13.46 -5.41
N CYS A 79 35.03 13.30 -4.73
CA CYS A 79 36.21 14.14 -4.94
C CYS A 79 37.45 13.29 -4.66
N ASP A 80 38.15 12.90 -5.73
CA ASP A 80 39.58 12.65 -5.67
C ASP A 80 40.27 13.96 -5.26
N ALA A 81 41.05 13.92 -4.19
CA ALA A 81 42.06 14.92 -3.84
C ALA A 81 43.29 14.22 -3.27
#